data_AF-A0A2R6AY98-F1
#
_entry.id   AF-A0A2R6AY98-F1
#
_cell.length_a   1.000
_cell.length_b   1.000
_cell.length_c   1.000
_cell.angle_alpha   90.00
_cell.angle_beta   90.00
_cell.angle_gamma   90.00
#
_symmetry.space_group_name_H-M   'P 1'
#
loop_
_entity.id
_entity.type
_entity.pdbx_description
1 polymer ?
#
loop_
_entity_poly.entity_id
_entity_poly.type
_entity_poly.pdbx_seq_one_letter_code
_entity_poly.pdbx_strand_id
1 'polypeptide(L)'
;MGAFRVFFVADLHGSEVVYGKVANAPKFYGVPNVVVGGDLTGKLLVPIIQRGADEYSLEFMGENIVVDSAKLEAYKRRLREAGQYFRVLGRDEYDEVKEDRSKIKALFLEEMSRTLGAFVEKCEERFRPLGAKLYVIPGNDDYPEVAQLLNTLENVTLIVFDERVVEFEGYQLAGFG
;
A
#
# COMPACT_ATOMS: atom_id res chain seq x y z
N MET A 1 -28.39 22.60 -5.58
CA MET A 1 -27.16 21.87 -5.19
C MET A 1 -27.36 20.42 -5.57
N GLY A 2 -26.37 19.78 -6.22
CA GLY A 2 -26.44 18.35 -6.52
C GLY A 2 -26.39 17.50 -5.25
N ALA A 3 -26.78 16.23 -5.34
CA ALA A 3 -26.65 15.30 -4.22
C ALA A 3 -25.17 15.14 -3.84
N PHE A 4 -24.87 15.23 -2.54
CA PHE A 4 -23.57 14.93 -1.97
C PHE A 4 -23.21 13.46 -2.23
N ARG A 5 -22.00 13.20 -2.74
CA ARG A 5 -21.55 11.85 -3.11
C ARG A 5 -20.08 11.65 -2.77
N VAL A 6 -19.81 10.59 -2.02
CA VAL A 6 -18.46 10.17 -1.62
C VAL A 6 -18.28 8.69 -1.92
N PHE A 7 -17.07 8.29 -2.29
CA PHE A 7 -16.66 6.90 -2.28
C PHE A 7 -15.84 6.63 -1.02
N PHE A 8 -16.33 5.75 -0.15
CA PHE A 8 -15.64 5.36 1.08
C PHE A 8 -15.16 3.91 0.95
N VAL A 9 -13.95 3.63 1.43
CA VAL A 9 -13.34 2.31 1.48
C VAL A 9 -12.40 2.21 2.67
N ALA A 10 -12.19 1.01 3.20
CA ALA A 10 -11.19 0.68 4.23
C ALA A 10 -10.61 -0.71 3.93
N ASP A 11 -9.70 -1.21 4.76
CA ASP A 11 -9.16 -2.58 4.68
C ASP A 11 -8.50 -2.88 3.32
N LEU A 12 -7.63 -1.98 2.87
CA LEU A 12 -6.95 -2.13 1.57
C LEU A 12 -5.89 -3.24 1.60
N HIS A 13 -5.24 -3.41 2.75
CA HIS A 13 -4.24 -4.42 3.07
C HIS A 13 -3.14 -4.56 2.00
N GLY A 14 -2.67 -3.44 1.45
CA GLY A 14 -1.57 -3.40 0.49
C GLY A 14 -1.87 -4.00 -0.89
N SER A 15 -3.10 -4.43 -1.17
CA SER A 15 -3.44 -5.08 -2.44
C SER A 15 -3.36 -4.10 -3.61
N GLU A 16 -2.45 -4.34 -4.55
CA GLU A 16 -2.31 -3.50 -5.75
C GLU A 16 -3.58 -3.48 -6.62
N VAL A 17 -4.39 -4.54 -6.54
CA VAL A 17 -5.69 -4.61 -7.22
C VAL A 17 -6.66 -3.63 -6.59
N VAL A 18 -6.77 -3.63 -5.25
CA VAL A 18 -7.66 -2.72 -4.53
C VAL A 18 -7.18 -1.28 -4.69
N TYR A 19 -5.89 -1.03 -4.54
CA TYR A 19 -5.27 0.27 -4.85
C TYR A 19 -5.60 0.75 -6.26
N GLY A 20 -5.56 -0.14 -7.25
CA GLY A 20 -5.96 0.16 -8.62
C GLY A 20 -7.44 0.55 -8.77
N LYS A 21 -8.34 -0.04 -7.96
CA LYS A 21 -9.77 0.33 -7.93
C LYS A 21 -9.96 1.70 -7.28
N VAL A 22 -9.31 1.96 -6.15
CA VAL A 22 -9.36 3.26 -5.45
C VAL A 22 -8.85 4.37 -6.38
N ALA A 23 -7.71 4.17 -7.02
CA ALA A 23 -7.13 5.12 -7.96
C ALA A 23 -8.01 5.40 -9.19
N ASN A 24 -8.98 4.54 -9.50
CA ASN A 24 -9.95 4.73 -10.59
C ASN A 24 -11.33 5.21 -10.12
N ALA A 25 -11.59 5.23 -8.82
CA ALA A 25 -12.93 5.47 -8.27
C ALA A 25 -13.56 6.81 -8.73
N PRO A 26 -12.83 7.96 -8.76
CA PRO A 26 -13.42 9.21 -9.22
C PRO A 26 -13.94 9.14 -10.66
N LYS A 27 -13.13 8.56 -11.56
CA LYS A 27 -13.49 8.40 -12.97
C LYS A 27 -14.67 7.45 -13.16
N PHE A 28 -14.65 6.32 -12.45
CA PHE A 28 -15.64 5.26 -12.64
C PHE A 28 -17.00 5.63 -12.05
N TYR A 29 -17.02 6.21 -10.85
CA TYR A 29 -18.26 6.55 -10.15
C TYR A 29 -18.70 8.02 -10.36
N GLY A 30 -17.86 8.85 -10.99
CA GLY A 30 -18.13 10.28 -11.17
C GLY A 30 -18.25 11.01 -9.83
N VAL A 31 -17.38 10.66 -8.88
CA VAL A 31 -17.33 11.26 -7.53
C VAL A 31 -16.11 12.17 -7.40
N PRO A 32 -16.26 13.37 -6.79
CA PRO A 32 -15.15 14.30 -6.62
C PRO A 32 -14.23 13.90 -5.45
N ASN A 33 -14.73 13.10 -4.51
CA ASN A 33 -13.97 12.78 -3.30
C ASN A 33 -14.00 11.28 -2.98
N VAL A 34 -12.82 10.79 -2.55
CA VAL A 34 -12.59 9.42 -2.12
C VAL A 34 -12.01 9.45 -0.72
N VAL A 35 -12.56 8.65 0.18
CA VAL A 35 -12.12 8.52 1.58
C VAL A 35 -11.61 7.10 1.80
N VAL A 36 -10.38 6.97 2.29
CA VAL A 36 -9.78 5.72 2.75
C VAL A 36 -9.70 5.74 4.27
N GLY A 37 -10.49 4.86 4.90
CA GLY A 37 -10.69 4.75 6.35
C GLY A 37 -9.83 3.69 7.02
N GLY A 38 -8.52 3.69 6.76
CA GLY A 38 -7.56 2.81 7.45
C GLY A 38 -7.19 1.50 6.73
N ASP A 39 -6.24 0.81 7.36
CA ASP A 39 -5.65 -0.48 6.97
C ASP A 39 -5.12 -0.44 5.53
N LEU A 40 -4.20 0.50 5.31
CA LEU A 40 -3.61 0.75 4.00
C LEU A 40 -2.64 -0.37 3.64
N THR A 41 -1.77 -0.77 4.57
CA THR A 41 -0.60 -1.60 4.29
C THR A 41 -0.84 -3.10 4.46
N GLY A 42 -0.04 -3.89 3.76
CA GLY A 42 -0.06 -5.35 3.84
C GLY A 42 0.58 -5.86 5.14
N LYS A 43 0.33 -7.14 5.44
CA LYS A 43 0.74 -7.75 6.74
C LYS A 43 1.93 -8.70 6.65
N LEU A 44 2.37 -9.03 5.44
CA LEU A 44 3.36 -10.09 5.22
C LEU A 44 4.48 -9.60 4.30
N LEU A 45 5.73 -9.84 4.72
CA LEU A 45 6.92 -9.73 3.89
C LEU A 45 7.42 -11.15 3.56
N VAL A 46 7.37 -11.52 2.29
CA VAL A 46 7.83 -12.82 1.80
C VAL A 46 9.29 -12.72 1.35
N PRO A 47 10.23 -13.41 2.00
CA PRO A 47 11.60 -13.50 1.53
C PRO A 47 11.65 -14.37 0.27
N ILE A 48 12.29 -13.87 -0.77
CA ILE A 48 12.61 -14.60 -2.01
C ILE A 48 14.12 -14.81 -2.01
N ILE A 49 14.56 -16.05 -1.80
CA ILE A 49 15.99 -16.37 -1.65
C ILE A 49 16.56 -16.77 -3.00
N GLN A 50 17.58 -16.05 -3.46
CA GLN A 50 18.37 -16.43 -4.63
C GLN A 50 19.31 -17.59 -4.28
N ARG A 51 19.14 -18.73 -4.96
CA ARG A 51 19.88 -19.98 -4.74
C ARG A 51 21.00 -20.21 -5.77
N GLY A 52 20.90 -19.55 -6.92
CA GLY A 52 21.86 -19.65 -8.02
C GLY A 52 21.70 -18.50 -9.01
N ALA A 53 22.28 -18.63 -10.21
CA ALA A 53 22.23 -17.58 -11.22
C ALA A 53 20.80 -17.25 -11.68
N ASP A 54 19.94 -18.27 -11.81
CA ASP A 54 18.55 -18.14 -12.26
C ASP A 54 17.62 -19.09 -11.48
N GLU A 55 17.87 -19.23 -10.17
CA GLU A 55 17.08 -20.09 -9.29
C GLU A 55 16.71 -19.34 -8.00
N TYR A 56 15.42 -19.30 -7.68
CA TYR A 56 14.86 -18.59 -6.55
C TYR A 56 13.90 -19.48 -5.77
N SER A 57 13.92 -19.39 -4.44
CA SER A 57 12.93 -20.04 -3.57
C SER A 57 12.13 -19.05 -2.75
N LEU A 58 10.85 -19.34 -2.56
CA LEU A 58 9.93 -18.54 -1.75
C LEU A 58 8.85 -19.45 -1.15
N GLU A 59 8.27 -19.00 -0.04
CA GLU A 59 7.04 -19.58 0.47
C GLU A 59 5.85 -18.94 -0.25
N PHE A 60 4.98 -19.77 -0.82
CA PHE A 60 3.74 -19.33 -1.44
C PHE A 60 2.60 -20.26 -1.02
N MET A 61 1.58 -19.70 -0.36
CA MET A 61 0.43 -20.46 0.15
C MET A 61 0.80 -21.64 1.06
N GLY A 62 1.83 -21.47 1.90
CA GLY A 62 2.33 -22.49 2.82
C GLY A 62 3.24 -23.53 2.18
N GLU A 63 3.54 -23.43 0.88
CA GLU A 63 4.46 -24.32 0.18
C GLU A 63 5.76 -23.61 -0.17
N ASN A 64 6.90 -24.28 0.05
CA ASN A 64 8.20 -23.83 -0.43
C ASN A 64 8.37 -24.25 -1.89
N ILE A 65 8.39 -23.27 -2.79
CA ILE A 65 8.55 -23.49 -4.22
C ILE A 65 9.92 -23.00 -4.70
N VAL A 66 10.41 -23.56 -5.79
CA VAL A 66 11.64 -23.14 -6.47
C VAL A 66 11.31 -22.81 -7.93
N VAL A 67 11.76 -21.65 -8.40
CA VAL A 67 11.41 -21.09 -9.70
C VAL A 67 12.60 -20.40 -10.36
N ASP A 68 12.56 -20.30 -11.69
CA ASP A 68 13.42 -19.44 -12.49
C ASP A 68 12.92 -17.99 -12.48
N SER A 69 13.70 -17.04 -13.01
CA SER A 69 13.32 -15.63 -13.10
C SER A 69 12.03 -15.39 -13.89
N ALA A 70 11.78 -16.16 -14.94
CA ALA A 70 10.58 -16.02 -15.78
C ALA A 70 9.30 -16.34 -14.99
N LYS A 71 9.30 -17.41 -14.20
CA LYS A 71 8.19 -17.78 -13.31
C LYS A 71 8.13 -16.90 -12.07
N LEU A 72 9.27 -16.42 -11.59
CA LEU A 72 9.34 -15.57 -10.40
C LEU A 72 8.49 -14.31 -10.54
N GLU A 73 8.52 -13.66 -11.70
CA GLU A 73 7.72 -12.45 -11.94
C GLU A 73 6.21 -12.69 -11.82
N ALA A 74 5.74 -13.88 -12.21
CA ALA A 74 4.34 -14.27 -12.01
C ALA A 74 3.99 -14.41 -10.52
N TYR A 75 4.90 -14.97 -9.70
CA TYR A 75 4.69 -15.07 -8.25
C TYR A 75 4.78 -13.72 -7.56
N LYS A 76 5.75 -12.87 -7.89
CA LYS A 76 5.84 -11.48 -7.40
C LYS A 76 4.55 -10.71 -7.68
N ARG A 77 3.96 -10.89 -8.87
CA ARG A 77 2.66 -10.29 -9.19
C ARG A 77 1.55 -10.82 -8.29
N ARG A 78 1.45 -12.14 -8.10
CA ARG A 78 0.44 -12.76 -7.22
C ARG A 78 0.56 -12.30 -5.77
N LEU A 79 1.79 -12.15 -5.25
CA LEU A 79 2.04 -11.62 -3.91
C LEU A 79 1.48 -10.20 -3.78
N ARG A 80 1.79 -9.30 -4.73
CA ARG A 80 1.30 -7.92 -4.74
C ARG A 80 -0.21 -7.81 -4.91
N GLU A 81 -0.80 -8.66 -5.75
CA GLU A 81 -2.25 -8.76 -5.90
C GLU A 81 -2.93 -9.17 -4.58
N ALA A 82 -2.29 -10.06 -3.83
CA ALA A 82 -2.73 -10.51 -2.51
C ALA A 82 -2.38 -9.56 -1.35
N GLY A 83 -1.73 -8.42 -1.62
CA GLY A 83 -1.35 -7.46 -0.58
C GLY A 83 -0.14 -7.89 0.26
N GLN A 84 0.70 -8.77 -0.30
CA GLN A 84 1.93 -9.24 0.33
C GLN A 84 3.13 -8.53 -0.29
N TYR A 85 4.06 -8.13 0.56
CA TYR A 85 5.35 -7.58 0.15
C TYR A 85 6.34 -8.71 -0.11
N PHE A 86 7.41 -8.39 -0.83
CA PHE A 86 8.51 -9.34 -1.01
C PHE A 86 9.86 -8.63 -1.06
N ARG A 87 10.92 -9.35 -0.70
CA ARG A 87 12.30 -8.92 -0.89
C ARG A 87 13.11 -10.06 -1.50
N VAL A 88 13.84 -9.77 -2.57
CA VAL A 88 14.82 -10.71 -3.12
C VAL A 88 16.11 -10.55 -2.35
N LEU A 89 16.61 -11.65 -1.78
CA LEU A 89 17.77 -11.68 -0.90
C LEU A 89 18.77 -12.73 -1.39
N GLY A 90 20.05 -12.44 -1.24
CA GLY A 90 21.09 -13.48 -1.33
C GLY A 90 20.98 -14.48 -0.17
N ARG A 91 21.64 -15.63 -0.28
CA ARG A 91 21.62 -16.63 0.81
C ARG A 91 22.23 -16.09 2.10
N ASP A 92 23.41 -15.48 2.00
CA ASP A 92 24.11 -14.92 3.16
C ASP A 92 23.32 -13.77 3.79
N GLU A 93 22.77 -12.88 2.95
CA GLU A 93 21.90 -11.79 3.40
C GLU A 93 20.66 -12.32 4.13
N TYR A 94 20.01 -13.37 3.59
CA TYR A 94 18.89 -14.01 4.26
C TYR A 94 19.29 -14.59 5.63
N ASP A 95 20.42 -15.28 5.69
CA ASP A 95 20.93 -15.87 6.94
C ASP A 95 21.28 -14.79 7.98
N GLU A 96 21.71 -13.59 7.56
CA GLU A 96 21.96 -12.44 8.45
C GLU A 96 20.70 -11.74 8.96
N VAL A 97 19.61 -11.72 8.18
CA VAL A 97 18.38 -10.99 8.56
C VAL A 97 17.35 -11.88 9.24
N LYS A 98 17.31 -13.19 8.95
CA LYS A 98 16.22 -14.09 9.39
C LYS A 98 16.06 -14.18 10.91
N GLU A 99 17.12 -13.93 11.69
CA GLU A 99 17.09 -13.95 13.16
C GLU A 99 17.04 -12.55 13.78
N ASP A 100 17.21 -11.50 12.98
CA ASP A 100 17.23 -10.12 13.44
C ASP A 100 15.89 -9.42 13.15
N ARG A 101 15.04 -9.36 14.19
CA ARG A 101 13.74 -8.70 14.12
C ARG A 101 13.81 -7.24 13.71
N SER A 102 14.90 -6.54 14.04
CA SER A 102 15.05 -5.12 13.69
C SER A 102 15.32 -4.95 12.19
N LYS A 103 16.17 -5.80 11.61
CA LYS A 103 16.42 -5.82 10.16
C LYS A 103 15.18 -6.23 9.38
N ILE A 104 14.44 -7.24 9.84
CA ILE A 104 13.16 -7.64 9.22
C ILE A 104 12.18 -6.49 9.24
N LYS A 105 12.00 -5.81 10.38
CA LYS A 105 11.12 -4.65 10.48
C LYS A 105 11.56 -3.53 9.53
N ALA A 106 12.86 -3.25 9.43
CA ALA A 106 13.39 -2.22 8.53
C ALA A 106 13.08 -2.53 7.05
N LEU A 107 13.32 -3.77 6.61
CA LEU A 107 12.97 -4.21 5.26
C LEU A 107 11.45 -4.11 5.00
N PHE A 108 10.66 -4.46 6.01
CA PHE A 108 9.21 -4.40 5.90
C PHE A 108 8.71 -2.95 5.75
N LEU A 109 9.22 -2.03 6.58
CA LEU A 109 8.91 -0.60 6.48
C LEU A 109 9.36 0.00 5.14
N GLU A 110 10.52 -0.40 4.62
CA GLU A 110 11.00 0.02 3.29
C GLU A 110 10.00 -0.38 2.20
N GLU A 111 9.57 -1.65 2.19
CA GLU A 111 8.64 -2.20 1.22
C GLU A 111 7.23 -1.59 1.34
N MET A 112 6.74 -1.39 2.56
CA MET A 112 5.51 -0.67 2.84
C MET A 112 5.56 0.76 2.28
N SER A 113 6.63 1.49 2.61
CA SER A 113 6.79 2.89 2.22
C SER A 113 6.85 3.05 0.71
N ARG A 114 7.62 2.20 0.03
CA ARG A 114 7.71 2.18 -1.43
C ARG A 114 6.36 1.93 -2.08
N THR A 115 5.63 0.93 -1.58
CA THR A 115 4.34 0.52 -2.16
C THR A 115 3.26 1.56 -1.92
N LEU A 116 3.21 2.15 -0.71
CA LEU A 116 2.27 3.22 -0.39
C LEU A 116 2.57 4.49 -1.18
N GLY A 117 3.84 4.86 -1.33
CA GLY A 117 4.25 5.98 -2.18
C GLY A 117 3.79 5.82 -3.63
N ALA A 118 4.00 4.64 -4.22
CA ALA A 118 3.53 4.34 -5.57
C ALA A 118 1.99 4.36 -5.69
N PHE A 119 1.27 3.95 -4.64
CA PHE A 119 -0.19 4.08 -4.60
C PHE A 119 -0.64 5.54 -4.59
N VAL A 120 -0.03 6.38 -3.76
CA VAL A 120 -0.33 7.82 -3.68
C VAL A 120 -0.04 8.50 -5.01
N GLU A 121 1.13 8.25 -5.61
CA GLU A 121 1.51 8.79 -6.93
C GLU A 121 0.46 8.42 -8.00
N LYS A 122 0.07 7.14 -8.07
CA LYS A 122 -0.97 6.67 -9.00
C LYS A 122 -2.32 7.34 -8.77
N CYS A 123 -2.70 7.60 -7.51
CA CYS A 123 -3.91 8.34 -7.19
C CYS A 123 -3.79 9.79 -7.68
N GLU A 124 -2.67 10.47 -7.41
CA GLU A 124 -2.45 11.84 -7.86
C GLU A 124 -2.56 11.99 -9.37
N GLU A 125 -1.89 11.14 -10.13
CA GLU A 125 -1.90 11.14 -11.60
C GLU A 125 -3.33 11.07 -12.15
N ARG A 126 -4.20 10.28 -11.50
CA ARG A 126 -5.57 10.01 -11.96
C ARG A 126 -6.59 11.00 -11.43
N PHE A 127 -6.36 11.55 -10.24
CA PHE A 127 -7.29 12.44 -9.56
C PHE A 127 -7.11 13.88 -10.03
N ARG A 128 -5.87 14.32 -10.25
CA ARG A 128 -5.55 15.71 -10.62
C ARG A 128 -6.30 16.20 -11.87
N PRO A 129 -6.39 15.44 -12.98
CA PRO A 129 -7.16 15.87 -14.16
C PRO A 129 -8.68 15.98 -13.91
N LEU A 130 -9.18 15.34 -12.87
CA LEU A 130 -10.60 15.32 -12.49
C LEU A 130 -10.92 16.35 -11.40
N GLY A 131 -9.91 17.02 -10.84
CA GLY A 131 -10.07 17.86 -9.65
C GLY A 131 -10.47 17.07 -8.40
N ALA A 132 -10.30 15.74 -8.41
CA ALA A 132 -10.72 14.87 -7.32
C ALA A 132 -9.75 14.93 -6.14
N LYS A 133 -10.23 14.57 -4.94
CA LYS A 133 -9.45 14.52 -3.70
C LYS A 133 -9.45 13.12 -3.11
N LEU A 134 -8.32 12.73 -2.53
CA LEU A 134 -8.13 11.51 -1.75
C LEU A 134 -7.93 11.92 -0.29
N TYR A 135 -8.85 11.52 0.57
CA TYR A 135 -8.77 11.70 2.02
C TYR A 135 -8.33 10.39 2.66
N VAL A 136 -7.32 10.41 3.52
CA VAL A 136 -6.76 9.20 4.13
C VAL A 136 -6.58 9.36 5.63
N ILE A 137 -6.95 8.32 6.36
CA ILE A 137 -6.55 8.07 7.74
C ILE A 137 -5.90 6.68 7.79
N PRO A 138 -4.77 6.49 8.49
CA PRO A 138 -4.20 5.17 8.74
C PRO A 138 -5.13 4.33 9.63
N GLY A 139 -4.99 3.01 9.59
CA GLY A 139 -5.70 2.10 10.48
C GLY A 139 -4.83 1.56 11.60
N ASN A 140 -5.42 0.77 12.49
CA ASN A 140 -4.71 0.15 13.60
C ASN A 140 -3.64 -0.86 13.17
N ASP A 141 -3.75 -1.42 11.96
CA ASP A 141 -2.77 -2.36 11.43
C ASP A 141 -1.62 -1.67 10.67
N ASP A 142 -1.70 -0.36 10.48
CA ASP A 142 -0.61 0.44 9.91
C ASP A 142 0.41 0.83 10.99
N TYR A 143 1.69 0.68 10.67
CA TYR A 143 2.75 1.11 11.59
C TYR A 143 2.71 2.64 11.81
N PRO A 144 3.11 3.15 12.98
CA PRO A 144 3.22 4.60 13.21
C PRO A 144 4.11 5.31 12.16
N GLU A 145 5.14 4.62 11.66
CA GLU A 145 6.00 5.11 10.58
C GLU A 145 5.23 5.33 9.26
N VAL A 146 4.15 4.58 9.00
CA VAL A 146 3.27 4.76 7.84
C VAL A 146 2.44 6.04 7.97
N ALA A 147 1.89 6.31 9.16
CA ALA A 147 1.17 7.55 9.44
C ALA A 147 2.09 8.78 9.22
N GLN A 148 3.33 8.70 9.67
CA GLN A 148 4.34 9.73 9.43
C GLN A 148 4.61 9.91 7.93
N LEU A 149 4.78 8.82 7.18
CA LEU A 149 4.99 8.86 5.74
C LEU A 149 3.82 9.56 5.02
N LEU A 150 2.57 9.22 5.33
CA LEU A 150 1.40 9.87 4.73
C LEU A 150 1.44 11.39 4.89
N ASN A 151 1.81 11.87 6.07
CA ASN A 151 1.95 13.31 6.32
C ASN A 151 3.03 13.96 5.45
N THR A 152 4.11 13.24 5.10
CA THR A 152 5.14 13.75 4.17
C THR A 152 4.68 13.75 2.70
N LEU A 153 3.71 12.91 2.35
CA LEU A 153 3.15 12.79 1.01
C LEU A 153 1.95 13.72 0.78
N GLU A 154 1.40 14.31 1.85
CA GLU A 154 0.27 15.22 1.81
C GLU A 154 0.48 16.36 0.80
N ASN A 155 -0.54 16.62 -0.01
CA ASN A 155 -0.52 17.67 -1.02
C ASN A 155 -1.94 18.12 -1.37
N VAL A 156 -2.09 18.87 -2.47
CA VAL A 156 -3.42 19.34 -2.89
C VAL A 156 -4.39 18.20 -3.23
N THR A 157 -3.91 17.01 -3.57
CA THR A 157 -4.74 15.85 -3.95
C THR A 157 -4.92 14.89 -2.79
N LEU A 158 -3.85 14.57 -2.06
CA LEU A 158 -3.87 13.72 -0.88
C LEU A 158 -4.00 14.57 0.38
N ILE A 159 -5.12 14.41 1.09
CA ILE A 159 -5.41 15.07 2.36
C ILE A 159 -5.40 14.01 3.45
N VAL A 160 -4.44 14.08 4.37
CA VAL A 160 -4.43 13.22 5.55
C VAL A 160 -5.40 13.80 6.57
N PHE A 161 -6.09 13.01 7.38
CA PHE A 161 -6.97 13.56 8.41
C PHE A 161 -6.86 12.84 9.75
N ASP A 162 -5.74 12.14 9.96
CA ASP A 162 -5.41 11.55 11.24
C ASP A 162 -5.27 12.61 12.35
N GLU A 163 -5.86 12.33 13.51
CA GLU A 163 -5.94 13.21 14.70
C GLU A 163 -6.37 14.67 14.42
N ARG A 164 -7.09 14.94 13.32
CA ARG A 164 -7.49 16.29 12.95
C ARG A 164 -8.83 16.35 12.23
N VAL A 165 -9.35 17.56 12.08
CA VAL A 165 -10.59 17.83 11.33
C VAL A 165 -10.26 18.54 10.04
N VAL A 166 -10.81 18.07 8.92
CA VAL A 166 -10.64 18.69 7.59
C VAL A 166 -11.99 19.01 6.96
N GLU A 167 -12.02 20.12 6.22
CA GLU A 167 -13.21 20.56 5.46
C GLU A 167 -13.40 19.73 4.18
N PHE A 168 -14.65 19.45 3.87
CA PHE A 168 -15.03 18.51 2.84
C PHE A 168 -16.45 18.80 2.33
N GLU A 169 -16.58 19.44 1.18
CA GLU A 169 -17.88 19.83 0.55
C GLU A 169 -18.89 20.51 1.50
N GLY A 170 -18.43 21.36 2.43
CA GLY A 170 -19.28 22.02 3.44
C GLY A 170 -19.65 21.13 4.64
N TYR A 171 -19.05 19.95 4.72
CA TYR A 171 -19.02 19.06 5.87
C TYR A 171 -17.59 18.97 6.44
N GLN A 172 -17.46 18.24 7.54
CA GLN A 172 -16.18 17.98 8.18
C GLN A 172 -15.91 16.48 8.27
N LEU A 173 -14.68 16.08 7.99
CA LEU A 173 -14.14 14.76 8.31
C LEU A 173 -13.26 14.90 9.55
N ALA A 174 -13.53 14.10 10.58
CA ALA A 174 -12.76 14.07 11.83
C ALA A 174 -12.06 12.72 11.98
N GLY A 175 -10.74 12.72 12.12
CA GLY A 175 -9.95 11.54 12.46
C GLY A 175 -9.67 11.46 13.95
N PHE A 176 -9.78 10.25 14.50
CA PHE A 176 -9.70 10.00 15.94
C PHE A 176 -8.45 9.23 16.40
N GLY A 177 -7.52 8.94 15.48
CA GLY A 177 -6.37 8.06 15.75
C GLY A 177 -6.75 6.60 15.68
#